data_AF-A0A3N5Z7R9-F1
#
_entry.id   AF-A0A3N5Z7R9-F1
#
_cell.length_a   1.000
_cell.length_b   1.000
_cell.length_c   1.000
_cell.angle_alpha   90.00
_cell.angle_beta   90.00
_cell.angle_gamma   90.00
#
_symmetry.space_group_name_H-M   'P 1'
#
loop_
_entity.id
_entity.type
_entity.pdbx_description
1 polymer ?
#
loop_
_entity_poly.entity_id
_entity_poly.type
_entity_poly.pdbx_seq_one_letter_code
_entity_poly.pdbx_strand_id
1 'polypeptide(L)'
;MTIARRLKIAALVPAFLAALIGILLFVSGRMEERLGGRRTDAHRIAVGVNELNNFVSSFVLRHEDRPKQQFLAQHDAVTGLMKALEVESGVQRQVLDDMRRDLTAVKGTFLKLVSHYANPAHDTDPLLKEVEERLRGQILIRCQSVVSSATRLDSLVLGELITTRRRT
;
A
#
# COMPACT_ATOMS: atom_id res chain seq x y z
N MET A 1 -26.57 -21.45 55.21
CA MET A 1 -25.55 -20.69 54.44
C MET A 1 -25.71 -19.21 54.76
N THR A 2 -24.64 -18.54 55.20
CA THR A 2 -24.69 -17.17 55.74
C THR A 2 -24.88 -16.12 54.64
N ILE A 3 -25.59 -15.04 54.96
CA ILE A 3 -25.95 -13.91 54.08
C ILE A 3 -24.74 -13.35 53.32
N ALA A 4 -23.56 -13.37 53.93
CA ALA A 4 -22.29 -12.95 53.33
C ALA A 4 -21.88 -13.75 52.08
N ARG A 5 -22.22 -15.06 51.99
CA ARG A 5 -21.94 -15.87 50.79
C ARG A 5 -22.88 -15.53 49.63
N ARG A 6 -24.16 -15.23 49.91
CA ARG A 6 -25.11 -14.79 48.87
C ARG A 6 -24.71 -13.45 48.26
N LEU A 7 -24.20 -12.53 49.08
CA LEU A 7 -23.72 -11.22 48.61
C LEU A 7 -22.46 -11.34 47.73
N LYS A 8 -21.52 -12.22 48.09
CA LYS A 8 -20.32 -12.48 47.27
C LYS A 8 -20.65 -13.12 45.91
N ILE A 9 -21.63 -14.02 45.85
CA ILE A 9 -22.08 -14.65 44.60
C ILE A 9 -22.86 -13.65 43.74
N ALA A 10 -23.70 -12.81 44.35
CA ALA A 10 -24.46 -11.77 43.67
C ALA A 10 -23.57 -10.68 43.04
N ALA A 11 -22.41 -10.40 43.63
CA ALA A 11 -21.42 -9.47 43.08
C ALA A 11 -20.52 -10.12 41.99
N LEU A 12 -20.36 -11.44 42.01
CA LEU A 12 -19.48 -12.17 41.09
C LEU A 12 -20.04 -12.23 39.66
N VAL A 13 -21.36 -12.38 39.55
CA VAL A 13 -22.06 -12.45 38.26
C VAL A 13 -21.89 -11.17 37.43
N PRO A 14 -22.17 -9.95 37.95
CA PRO A 14 -21.98 -8.72 37.19
C PRO A 14 -20.50 -8.41 36.92
N ALA A 15 -19.59 -8.77 37.83
CA ALA A 15 -18.15 -8.62 37.61
C ALA A 15 -17.65 -9.51 36.45
N PHE A 16 -18.12 -10.75 36.38
CA PHE A 16 -17.82 -11.65 35.27
C PHE A 16 -18.39 -11.14 33.95
N LEU A 17 -19.62 -10.63 33.95
CA LEU A 17 -20.25 -10.05 32.77
C LEU A 17 -19.46 -8.83 32.25
N ALA A 18 -19.03 -7.94 33.15
CA ALA A 18 -18.22 -6.77 32.82
C ALA A 18 -16.85 -7.18 32.25
N ALA A 19 -16.21 -8.22 32.81
CA ALA A 19 -14.97 -8.78 32.29
C ALA A 19 -15.17 -9.36 30.88
N LEU A 20 -16.28 -10.08 30.65
CA LEU A 20 -16.61 -10.66 29.35
C LEU A 20 -16.84 -9.58 28.28
N ILE A 21 -17.56 -8.52 28.64
CA ILE A 21 -17.76 -7.33 27.79
C ILE A 21 -16.43 -6.64 27.50
N GLY A 22 -15.58 -6.47 28.52
CA GLY A 22 -14.24 -5.89 28.36
C GLY A 22 -13.34 -6.70 27.42
N ILE A 23 -13.36 -8.02 27.53
CA ILE A 23 -12.65 -8.93 26.62
C ILE A 23 -13.21 -8.82 25.19
N LEU A 24 -14.54 -8.81 25.04
CA LEU A 24 -15.17 -8.63 23.72
C LEU A 24 -14.75 -7.31 23.07
N LEU A 25 -14.81 -6.20 23.80
CA LEU A 25 -14.42 -4.88 23.30
C LEU A 25 -12.93 -4.82 22.95
N PHE A 26 -12.09 -5.42 23.78
CA PHE A 26 -10.64 -5.50 23.53
C PHE A 26 -10.30 -6.31 22.27
N VAL A 27 -10.98 -7.44 22.06
CA VAL A 27 -10.82 -8.26 20.85
C VAL A 27 -11.37 -7.53 19.62
N SER A 28 -12.52 -6.87 19.75
CA SER A 28 -13.16 -6.13 18.64
C SER A 28 -12.30 -4.97 18.16
N GLY A 29 -11.72 -4.18 19.07
CA GLY A 29 -10.85 -3.05 18.72
C GLY A 29 -9.57 -3.48 18.00
N ARG A 30 -8.98 -4.61 18.40
CA ARG A 30 -7.79 -5.18 17.72
C ARG A 30 -8.09 -5.70 16.31
N MET A 31 -9.35 -6.08 16.04
CA MET A 31 -9.76 -6.63 14.76
C MET A 31 -9.98 -5.53 13.72
N GLU A 32 -10.56 -4.40 14.13
CA GLU A 32 -10.76 -3.23 13.25
C GLU A 32 -9.44 -2.55 12.86
N GLU A 33 -8.47 -2.41 13.78
CA GLU A 33 -7.17 -1.78 13.48
C GLU A 33 -6.34 -2.57 12.46
N ARG A 34 -6.30 -3.91 12.58
CA ARG A 34 -5.50 -4.75 11.66
C ARG A 34 -6.07 -4.78 10.24
N LEU A 35 -7.40 -4.71 10.11
CA LEU A 35 -8.10 -4.91 8.85
C LEU A 35 -8.44 -3.60 8.14
N GLY A 36 -8.83 -2.58 8.92
CA GLY A 36 -8.93 -1.20 8.44
C GLY A 36 -7.58 -0.68 7.96
N GLY A 37 -6.51 -0.95 8.72
CA GLY A 37 -5.14 -0.59 8.36
C GLY A 37 -4.72 -1.12 6.99
N ARG A 38 -4.87 -2.43 6.74
CA ARG A 38 -4.47 -3.06 5.46
C ARG A 38 -5.21 -2.49 4.24
N ARG A 39 -6.52 -2.26 4.37
CA ARG A 39 -7.34 -1.63 3.32
C ARG A 39 -6.92 -0.19 3.05
N THR A 40 -6.69 0.57 4.12
CA THR A 40 -6.15 1.94 4.02
C THR A 40 -4.77 1.95 3.38
N ASP A 41 -3.93 0.94 3.64
CA ASP A 41 -2.57 0.88 3.12
C ASP A 41 -2.53 0.51 1.63
N ALA A 42 -3.40 -0.39 1.15
CA ALA A 42 -3.54 -0.69 -0.28
C ALA A 42 -3.98 0.55 -1.07
N HIS A 43 -4.95 1.31 -0.53
CA HIS A 43 -5.38 2.58 -1.13
C HIS A 43 -4.26 3.64 -1.12
N ARG A 44 -3.53 3.78 -0.01
CA ARG A 44 -2.38 4.70 0.10
C ARG A 44 -1.27 4.35 -0.90
N ILE A 45 -1.03 3.07 -1.17
CA ILE A 45 -0.11 2.64 -2.23
C ILE A 45 -0.60 3.12 -3.59
N ALA A 46 -1.88 2.89 -3.93
CA ALA A 46 -2.43 3.31 -5.21
C ALA A 46 -2.31 4.83 -5.43
N VAL A 47 -2.67 5.63 -4.42
CA VAL A 47 -2.49 7.09 -4.45
C VAL A 47 -1.02 7.45 -4.60
N GLY A 48 -0.14 6.83 -3.80
CA GLY A 48 1.27 7.15 -3.82
C GLY A 48 1.98 6.81 -5.13
N VAL A 49 1.52 5.77 -5.83
CA VAL A 49 2.03 5.38 -7.15
C VAL A 49 1.53 6.32 -8.25
N ASN A 50 0.29 6.79 -8.18
CA ASN A 50 -0.18 7.84 -9.09
C ASN A 50 0.66 9.11 -8.97
N GLU A 51 1.07 9.46 -7.75
CA GLU A 51 1.92 10.63 -7.51
C GLU A 51 3.32 10.50 -8.16
N LEU A 52 3.86 9.28 -8.28
CA LEU A 52 5.09 9.06 -9.03
C LEU A 52 4.97 9.51 -10.49
N ASN A 53 3.82 9.28 -11.12
CA ASN A 53 3.58 9.70 -12.50
C ASN A 53 3.51 11.24 -12.63
N ASN A 54 2.98 11.92 -11.60
CA ASN A 54 2.96 13.38 -11.53
C ASN A 54 4.39 13.95 -11.45
N PHE A 55 5.26 13.32 -10.65
CA PHE A 55 6.67 13.74 -10.58
C PHE A 55 7.44 13.45 -11.86
N VAL A 56 7.18 12.32 -12.53
CA VAL A 56 7.77 12.01 -13.86
C VAL A 56 7.38 13.08 -14.87
N SER A 57 6.09 13.43 -14.93
CA SER A 57 5.59 14.47 -15.83
C SER A 57 6.22 15.83 -15.50
N SER A 58 6.32 16.18 -14.22
CA SER A 58 6.96 17.42 -13.77
C SER A 58 8.44 17.46 -14.11
N PHE A 59 9.15 16.33 -14.01
CA PHE A 59 10.55 16.21 -14.38
C PHE A 59 10.74 16.38 -15.90
N VAL A 60 9.92 15.74 -16.72
CA VAL A 60 9.97 15.87 -18.19
C VAL A 60 9.72 17.30 -18.66
N LEU A 61 8.88 18.05 -17.93
CA LEU A 61 8.56 19.43 -18.31
C LEU A 61 9.62 20.45 -17.91
N ARG A 62 10.37 20.21 -16.82
CA ARG A 62 11.24 21.22 -16.20
C ARG A 62 12.71 20.80 -16.04
N HIS A 63 12.98 19.50 -16.10
CA HIS A 63 14.31 18.88 -15.91
C HIS A 63 15.02 19.27 -14.61
N GLU A 64 14.24 19.69 -13.62
CA GLU A 64 14.75 20.13 -12.31
C GLU A 64 15.12 18.93 -11.42
N ASP A 65 16.09 19.14 -10.52
CA ASP A 65 16.45 18.14 -9.51
C ASP A 65 15.32 17.90 -8.49
N ARG A 66 14.46 18.89 -8.25
CA ARG A 66 13.38 18.79 -7.26
C ARG A 66 12.38 17.67 -7.58
N PRO A 67 11.74 17.61 -8.77
CA PRO A 67 10.89 16.48 -9.16
C PRO A 67 11.56 15.11 -9.04
N LYS A 68 12.86 15.02 -9.34
CA LYS A 68 13.64 13.78 -9.16
C LYS A 68 13.74 13.38 -7.69
N GLN A 69 14.08 14.32 -6.80
CA GLN A 69 14.14 14.04 -5.35
C GLN A 69 12.78 13.65 -4.79
N GLN A 70 11.71 14.35 -5.21
CA GLN A 70 10.33 14.04 -4.80
C GLN A 70 9.89 12.66 -5.27
N PHE A 71 10.22 12.29 -6.51
CA PHE A 71 10.00 10.93 -7.02
C PHE A 71 10.69 9.87 -6.16
N LEU A 72 11.96 10.07 -5.83
CA LEU A 72 12.74 9.10 -5.04
C LEU A 72 12.16 8.95 -3.62
N ALA A 73 11.85 10.06 -2.95
CA ALA A 73 11.24 10.05 -1.64
C ALA A 73 9.87 9.34 -1.65
N GLN A 74 9.04 9.63 -2.65
CA GLN A 74 7.73 9.01 -2.81
C GLN A 74 7.84 7.52 -3.10
N HIS A 75 8.79 7.10 -3.95
CA HIS A 75 9.05 5.69 -4.21
C HIS A 75 9.43 4.95 -2.92
N ASP A 76 10.31 5.54 -2.12
CA ASP A 76 10.77 4.92 -0.89
C ASP A 76 9.65 4.86 0.17
N ALA A 77 8.78 5.87 0.22
CA ALA A 77 7.57 5.86 1.05
C ALA A 77 6.60 4.73 0.65
N VAL A 78 6.28 4.59 -0.64
CA VAL A 78 5.43 3.51 -1.15
C VAL A 78 6.06 2.14 -0.90
N THR A 79 7.37 2.02 -1.10
CA THR A 79 8.12 0.79 -0.79
C THR A 79 8.03 0.44 0.69
N GLY A 80 8.09 1.45 1.58
CA GLY A 80 7.88 1.28 3.01
C GLY A 80 6.50 0.73 3.34
N LEU A 81 5.44 1.28 2.74
CA LEU A 81 4.08 0.77 2.88
C LEU A 81 3.97 -0.70 2.43
N MET A 82 4.52 -1.03 1.26
CA MET A 82 4.54 -2.42 0.75
C MET A 82 5.33 -3.39 1.64
N LYS A 83 6.32 -2.92 2.40
CA LYS A 83 7.07 -3.75 3.36
C LYS A 83 6.31 -3.97 4.66
N ALA A 84 5.55 -2.98 5.11
CA ALA A 84 4.75 -3.04 6.33
C ALA A 84 3.48 -3.90 6.17
N LEU A 85 3.04 -4.14 4.93
CA LEU A 85 1.91 -5.00 4.63
C LEU A 85 2.19 -6.46 4.99
N GLU A 86 1.50 -6.93 6.01
CA GLU A 86 1.39 -8.34 6.35
C GLU A 86 0.34 -9.01 5.45
N VAL A 87 0.75 -10.07 4.75
CA VAL A 87 -0.11 -10.86 3.86
C VAL A 87 -0.19 -12.32 4.34
N GLU A 88 -1.41 -12.83 4.42
CA GLU A 88 -1.69 -14.13 5.04
C GLU A 88 -1.79 -15.25 3.99
N SER A 89 -2.34 -14.96 2.81
CA SER A 89 -2.49 -15.94 1.74
C SER A 89 -1.39 -15.86 0.68
N GLY A 90 -1.08 -17.01 0.07
CA GLY A 90 -0.10 -17.11 -1.01
C GLY A 90 -0.47 -16.23 -2.22
N VAL A 91 -1.76 -16.06 -2.48
CA VAL A 91 -2.27 -15.19 -3.55
C VAL A 91 -1.99 -13.71 -3.24
N GLN A 92 -2.26 -13.24 -2.02
CA GLN A 92 -1.92 -11.88 -1.61
C GLN A 92 -0.42 -11.61 -1.68
N ARG A 93 0.40 -12.60 -1.28
CA ARG A 93 1.86 -12.50 -1.37
C ARG A 93 2.34 -12.37 -2.81
N GLN A 94 1.81 -13.18 -3.72
CA GLN A 94 2.15 -13.08 -5.14
C GLN A 94 1.81 -11.70 -5.70
N VAL A 95 0.61 -11.17 -5.39
CA VAL A 95 0.19 -9.83 -5.83
C VAL A 95 1.12 -8.75 -5.29
N LEU A 96 1.51 -8.84 -4.01
CA LEU A 96 2.43 -7.89 -3.39
C LEU A 96 3.84 -7.96 -3.99
N ASP A 97 4.32 -9.15 -4.35
CA ASP A 97 5.62 -9.34 -5.00
C ASP A 97 5.61 -8.81 -6.45
N ASP A 98 4.51 -9.00 -7.18
CA ASP A 98 4.29 -8.38 -8.49
C ASP A 98 4.36 -6.85 -8.39
N MET A 99 3.65 -6.27 -7.41
CA MET A 99 3.68 -4.82 -7.13
C MET A 99 5.09 -4.30 -6.84
N ARG A 100 5.84 -5.00 -5.99
CA ARG A 100 7.23 -4.61 -5.63
C ARG A 100 8.15 -4.64 -6.83
N ARG A 101 8.02 -5.65 -7.68
CA ARG A 101 8.80 -5.79 -8.92
C ARG A 101 8.50 -4.66 -9.89
N ASP A 102 7.23 -4.34 -10.11
CA ASP A 102 6.86 -3.25 -11.01
C ASP A 102 7.27 -1.88 -10.46
N LEU A 103 7.12 -1.64 -9.15
CA LEU A 103 7.57 -0.41 -8.51
C LEU A 103 9.10 -0.23 -8.62
N THR A 104 9.85 -1.32 -8.44
CA THR A 104 11.32 -1.31 -8.63
C THR A 104 11.68 -0.99 -10.08
N ALA A 105 10.97 -1.57 -11.04
CA ALA A 105 11.15 -1.29 -12.45
C ALA A 105 10.81 0.17 -12.79
N VAL A 106 9.76 0.75 -12.20
CA VAL A 106 9.41 2.18 -12.34
C VAL A 106 10.58 3.07 -11.94
N LYS A 107 11.20 2.83 -10.77
CA LYS A 107 12.38 3.59 -10.34
C LYS A 107 13.55 3.42 -11.30
N GLY A 108 13.83 2.20 -11.75
CA GLY A 108 14.89 1.93 -12.71
C GLY A 108 14.68 2.67 -14.05
N THR A 109 13.46 2.65 -14.58
CA THR A 109 13.11 3.35 -15.83
C THR A 109 13.16 4.86 -15.67
N PHE A 110 12.72 5.39 -14.54
CA PHE A 110 12.83 6.83 -14.26
C PHE A 110 14.29 7.28 -14.17
N LEU A 111 15.17 6.53 -13.50
CA LEU A 111 16.59 6.88 -13.44
C LEU A 111 17.25 6.84 -14.82
N LYS A 112 16.84 5.91 -15.70
CA LYS A 112 17.26 5.91 -17.11
C LYS A 112 16.78 7.18 -17.83
N LEU A 113 15.53 7.57 -17.64
CA LEU A 113 14.98 8.82 -18.19
C LEU A 113 15.77 10.04 -17.70
N VAL A 114 16.08 10.12 -16.42
CA VAL A 114 16.91 11.20 -15.85
C VAL A 114 18.31 11.22 -16.49
N SER A 115 18.96 10.07 -16.61
CA SER A 115 20.30 10.00 -17.26
C SER A 115 20.26 10.38 -18.74
N HIS A 116 19.12 10.14 -19.39
CA HIS A 116 18.92 10.47 -20.80
C HIS A 116 18.85 11.98 -21.03
N TYR A 117 18.24 12.74 -20.12
CA TYR A 117 18.24 14.21 -20.17
C TYR A 117 19.57 14.86 -19.79
N ALA A 118 20.43 14.14 -19.08
CA ALA A 118 21.79 14.62 -18.81
C ALA A 118 22.69 14.56 -20.06
N ASN A 119 22.24 13.94 -21.16
CA ASN A 119 22.98 13.87 -22.42
C ASN A 119 22.82 15.18 -23.23
N PRO A 120 23.91 15.90 -23.57
CA PRO A 120 23.85 17.14 -24.36
C PRO A 120 23.21 16.98 -25.74
N ALA A 121 23.21 15.76 -26.30
CA ALA A 121 22.61 15.48 -27.62
C ALA A 121 21.07 15.34 -27.57
N HIS A 122 20.46 15.35 -26.38
CA HIS A 122 19.04 15.05 -26.19
C HIS A 122 18.10 15.90 -27.07
N ASP A 123 18.33 17.21 -27.16
CA ASP A 123 17.45 18.12 -27.90
C ASP A 123 17.62 18.04 -29.42
N THR A 124 18.74 17.49 -29.89
CA THR A 124 19.14 17.51 -31.31
C THR A 124 18.91 16.19 -32.03
N ASP A 125 18.83 15.06 -31.31
CA ASP A 125 18.62 13.74 -31.89
C ASP A 125 17.15 13.29 -31.76
N PRO A 126 16.41 13.15 -32.89
CA PRO A 126 15.03 12.64 -32.89
C PRO A 126 14.88 11.25 -32.26
N LEU A 127 15.91 10.40 -32.35
CA LEU A 127 15.89 9.05 -31.77
C LEU A 127 15.86 9.13 -30.23
N LEU A 128 16.54 10.12 -29.65
CA LEU A 128 16.53 10.32 -28.21
C LEU A 128 15.13 10.74 -27.73
N LYS A 129 14.40 11.57 -28.48
CA LYS A 129 13.00 11.88 -28.14
C LYS A 129 12.07 10.67 -28.19
N GLU A 130 12.27 9.75 -29.15
CA GLU A 130 11.49 8.51 -29.19
C GLU A 130 11.78 7.60 -27.99
N VAL A 131 13.05 7.49 -27.59
CA VAL A 131 13.46 6.74 -26.40
C VAL A 131 12.82 7.33 -25.14
N GLU A 132 12.77 8.65 -25.03
CA GLU A 132 12.11 9.35 -23.92
C GLU A 132 10.63 8.97 -23.81
N GLU A 133 9.86 9.12 -24.90
CA GLU A 133 8.43 8.81 -24.92
C GLU A 133 8.18 7.34 -24.58
N ARG A 134 9.05 6.43 -25.06
CA ARG A 134 8.99 5.01 -24.72
C ARG A 134 9.25 4.76 -23.23
N LEU A 135 10.22 5.46 -22.62
CA LEU A 135 10.51 5.35 -21.18
C LEU A 135 9.34 5.89 -20.34
N ARG A 136 8.76 7.03 -20.73
CA ARG A 136 7.57 7.60 -20.07
C ARG A 136 6.38 6.65 -20.16
N GLY A 137 6.10 6.09 -21.33
CA GLY A 137 5.05 5.10 -21.52
C GLY A 137 5.24 3.85 -20.67
N GLN A 138 6.47 3.34 -20.56
CA GLN A 138 6.78 2.20 -19.69
C GLN A 138 6.55 2.51 -18.20
N ILE A 139 6.91 3.70 -17.74
CA ILE A 139 6.63 4.13 -16.36
C ILE A 139 5.13 4.17 -16.11
N LEU A 140 4.36 4.81 -17.01
CA LEU A 140 2.91 4.93 -16.89
C LEU A 140 2.22 3.55 -16.81
N ILE A 141 2.55 2.65 -17.74
CA ILE A 141 1.96 1.30 -17.78
C ILE A 141 2.25 0.53 -16.49
N ARG A 142 3.48 0.61 -15.98
CA ARG A 142 3.86 -0.09 -14.74
C ARG A 142 3.20 0.53 -13.52
N CYS A 143 3.10 1.86 -13.43
CA CYS A 143 2.34 2.52 -12.37
C CYS A 143 0.88 2.07 -12.37
N GLN A 144 0.23 2.01 -13.54
CA GLN A 144 -1.14 1.51 -13.68
C GLN A 144 -1.25 0.03 -13.25
N SER A 145 -0.26 -0.79 -13.59
CA SER A 145 -0.21 -2.19 -13.15
C SER A 145 -0.13 -2.30 -11.62
N VAL A 146 0.72 -1.50 -10.96
CA VAL A 146 0.79 -1.48 -9.49
C VAL A 146 -0.51 -1.00 -8.87
N VAL A 147 -1.16 0.04 -9.42
CA VAL A 147 -2.47 0.53 -8.95
C VAL A 147 -3.56 -0.53 -9.09
N SER A 148 -3.58 -1.24 -10.22
CA SER A 148 -4.51 -2.34 -10.46
C SER A 148 -4.30 -3.48 -9.46
N SER A 149 -3.04 -3.87 -9.25
CA SER A 149 -2.66 -4.89 -8.27
C SER A 149 -2.98 -4.48 -6.83
N ALA A 150 -2.80 -3.20 -6.47
CA ALA A 150 -3.19 -2.68 -5.16
C ALA A 150 -4.71 -2.74 -4.95
N THR A 151 -5.48 -2.40 -5.98
CA THR A 151 -6.95 -2.53 -5.96
C THR A 151 -7.39 -3.99 -5.84
N ARG A 152 -6.69 -4.90 -6.53
CA ARG A 152 -6.91 -6.34 -6.42
C ARG A 152 -6.53 -6.87 -5.04
N LEU A 153 -5.47 -6.35 -4.43
CA LEU A 153 -5.10 -6.71 -3.07
C LEU A 153 -6.20 -6.29 -2.08
N ASP A 154 -6.78 -5.10 -2.25
CA ASP A 154 -7.91 -4.64 -1.45
C ASP A 154 -9.13 -5.57 -1.56
N SER A 155 -9.46 -6.01 -2.78
CA SER A 155 -10.59 -6.93 -3.00
C SER A 155 -10.35 -8.33 -2.44
N LEU A 156 -9.11 -8.83 -2.48
CA LEU A 156 -8.72 -10.11 -1.86
C LEU A 156 -8.84 -10.05 -0.34
N VAL A 157 -8.39 -8.96 0.28
CA VAL A 157 -8.55 -8.74 1.73
C VAL A 157 -10.04 -8.68 2.09
N LEU A 158 -10.87 -7.99 1.29
CA LEU A 158 -12.32 -7.94 1.50
C LEU A 158 -13.00 -9.32 1.37
N GLY A 159 -12.58 -10.14 0.40
CA GLY A 159 -13.10 -11.49 0.20
C GLY A 159 -12.81 -12.43 1.36
N GLU A 160 -11.58 -12.39 1.91
CA GLU A 160 -11.21 -13.15 3.11
C GLU A 160 -12.06 -12.74 4.33
N LEU A 161 -12.41 -11.46 4.46
CA LEU A 161 -13.27 -10.97 5.53
C LEU A 161 -14.70 -11.54 5.47
N ILE A 162 -15.31 -11.48 4.28
CA ILE A 162 -16.69 -11.95 4.09
C ILE A 162 -16.77 -13.46 4.33
N THR A 163 -15.77 -14.22 3.88
CA THR A 163 -15.72 -15.67 4.04
C THR A 163 -15.44 -16.09 5.48
N THR A 164 -14.56 -15.38 6.19
CA THR A 164 -14.29 -15.63 7.63
C THR A 164 -15.52 -15.34 8.48
N ARG A 165 -16.20 -14.21 8.25
CA ARG A 165 -17.42 -13.83 8.98
C ARG A 165 -18.60 -14.77 8.75
N ARG A 166 -18.66 -15.47 7.61
CA ARG A 166 -19.69 -16.48 7.35
C ARG A 166 -19.43 -17.82 8.04
N ARG A 167 -18.20 -18.09 8.50
CA ARG A 167 -17.82 -19.36 9.14
C ARG A 167 -17.88 -19.33 10.67
N THR A 168 -17.84 -18.13 11.26
CA THR A 168 -18.10 -17.86 12.69
C THR A 168 -19.55 -17.47 12.91
#